data_AF-A0A2W1AXF1-F1
#
_entry.id   AF-A0A2W1AXF1-F1
#
_cell.length_a   1.000
_cell.length_b   1.000
_cell.length_c   1.000
_cell.angle_alpha   90.00
_cell.angle_beta   90.00
_cell.angle_gamma   90.00
#
_symmetry.space_group_name_H-M   'P 1'
#
loop_
_entity.id
_entity.type
_entity.pdbx_description
1 polymer ?
#
loop_
_entity_poly.entity_id
_entity_poly.type
_entity_poly.pdbx_seq_one_letter_code
_entity_poly.pdbx_strand_id
1 'polypeptide(L)'
;MTQPEGEVEQVLADPSPSAEEAPERAALNKELGEHLEAGLAALPDDLRIAVTLRDVQGLSNLEAAEVLETTVSAFKARLHRARVQLRSYLEPYMAT
;
A
#
# COMPACT_ATOMS: atom_id res chain seq x y z
N MET A 1 -5.40 -43.69 37.16
CA MET A 1 -4.33 -43.11 36.31
C MET A 1 -4.88 -42.86 34.92
N THR A 2 -4.36 -41.84 34.23
CA THR A 2 -4.84 -41.16 33.00
C THR A 2 -5.76 -39.99 33.35
N GLN A 3 -5.20 -38.88 33.83
CA GLN A 3 -4.46 -37.77 33.17
C GLN A 3 -5.42 -36.57 32.93
N PRO A 4 -5.07 -35.39 33.45
CA PRO A 4 -5.86 -34.16 33.38
C PRO A 4 -5.47 -33.29 32.15
N GLU A 5 -6.29 -32.28 31.87
CA GLU A 5 -5.94 -30.94 31.32
C GLU A 5 -5.20 -30.90 29.96
N GLY A 6 -5.48 -30.01 29.02
CA GLY A 6 -6.02 -28.67 29.09
C GLY A 6 -5.64 -28.03 27.74
N GLU A 7 -6.51 -27.16 27.28
CA GLU A 7 -6.43 -26.37 26.06
C GLU A 7 -5.06 -25.67 25.92
N VAL A 8 -4.41 -25.80 24.76
CA VAL A 8 -3.30 -24.93 24.37
C VAL A 8 -3.65 -24.24 23.06
N GLU A 9 -4.66 -23.37 23.12
CA GLU A 9 -4.83 -22.31 22.12
C GLU A 9 -3.65 -21.33 22.31
N GLN A 10 -2.61 -21.48 21.50
CA GLN A 10 -1.52 -20.53 21.43
C GLN A 10 -2.08 -19.18 20.96
N VAL A 11 -2.34 -18.28 21.91
CA VAL A 11 -2.46 -16.85 21.64
C VAL A 11 -1.07 -16.39 21.22
N LEU A 12 -0.86 -16.33 19.91
CA LEU A 12 0.23 -15.60 19.28
C LEU A 12 0.05 -14.13 19.67
N ALA A 13 0.71 -13.71 20.76
CA ALA A 13 0.73 -12.33 21.17
C ALA A 13 1.40 -11.51 20.06
N ASP A 14 0.61 -10.72 19.32
CA ASP A 14 1.13 -9.57 18.60
C ASP A 14 1.93 -8.72 19.59
N PRO A 15 3.24 -8.46 19.36
CA PRO A 15 3.96 -7.53 20.20
C PRO A 15 3.34 -6.15 20.00
N SER A 16 2.45 -5.75 20.91
CA SER A 16 1.94 -4.38 20.96
C SER A 16 3.14 -3.46 21.10
N PRO A 17 3.31 -2.44 20.22
CA PRO A 17 4.39 -1.48 20.37
C PRO A 17 4.33 -0.85 21.76
N SER A 18 5.50 -0.64 22.36
CA SER A 18 5.59 0.08 23.62
C SER A 18 5.01 1.49 23.44
N ALA A 19 4.41 2.07 24.48
CA ALA A 19 3.80 3.40 24.39
C ALA A 19 4.78 4.50 23.93
N GLU A 20 6.08 4.29 24.11
CA GLU A 20 7.17 5.16 23.66
C GLU A 20 7.51 5.00 22.16
N GLU A 21 7.30 3.81 21.58
CA GLU A 21 7.52 3.53 20.14
C GLU A 21 6.32 3.98 19.29
N ALA A 22 5.14 4.10 19.89
CA ALA A 22 3.92 4.54 19.21
C ALA A 22 4.02 5.95 18.58
N PRO A 23 4.51 7.01 19.25
CA PRO A 23 4.65 8.33 18.64
C PRO A 23 5.71 8.39 17.55
N GLU A 24 6.83 7.68 17.71
CA GLU A 24 7.89 7.60 16.69
C GLU A 24 7.40 6.88 15.43
N ARG A 25 6.73 5.73 15.59
CA ARG A 25 6.10 5.02 14.46
C ARG A 25 5.02 5.85 13.78
N ALA A 26 4.23 6.61 14.54
CA ALA A 26 3.21 7.50 13.98
C ALA A 26 3.84 8.64 13.15
N ALA A 27 4.95 9.22 13.62
CA ALA A 27 5.69 10.24 12.89
C ALA A 27 6.29 9.70 11.58
N LEU A 28 6.94 8.52 11.65
CA LEU A 28 7.50 7.85 10.46
C LEU A 28 6.41 7.50 9.44
N ASN A 29 5.26 6.98 9.89
CA ASN A 29 4.13 6.71 9.01
C ASN A 29 3.56 7.97 8.36
N LYS A 30 3.54 9.09 9.08
CA LYS A 30 3.09 10.39 8.57
C LYS A 30 4.03 10.89 7.48
N GLU A 31 5.34 10.88 7.73
CA GLU A 31 6.36 11.29 6.77
C GLU A 31 6.31 10.44 5.49
N LEU A 32 6.24 9.11 5.64
CA LEU A 32 6.07 8.21 4.50
C LEU A 32 4.77 8.49 3.73
N GLY A 33 3.68 8.79 4.44
CA GLY A 33 2.40 9.19 3.85
C GLY A 33 2.52 10.48 3.03
N GLU A 34 3.20 11.49 3.56
CA GLU A 34 3.44 12.78 2.86
C GLU A 34 4.26 12.56 1.56
N HIS A 35 5.29 11.71 1.60
CA HIS A 35 6.07 11.35 0.41
C HIS A 35 5.25 10.55 -0.62
N LEU A 36 4.37 9.65 -0.18
CA LEU A 36 3.48 8.92 -1.08
C LEU A 36 2.49 9.86 -1.77
N GLU A 37 1.86 10.79 -1.03
CA GLU A 37 0.96 11.79 -1.59
C GLU A 37 1.67 12.69 -2.60
N ALA A 38 2.89 13.16 -2.27
CA ALA A 38 3.70 13.94 -3.19
C ALA A 38 4.10 13.16 -4.44
N GLY A 39 4.43 11.86 -4.30
CA GLY A 39 4.73 10.98 -5.42
C GLY A 39 3.53 10.75 -6.33
N LEU A 40 2.35 10.56 -5.75
CA LEU A 40 1.09 10.47 -6.50
C LEU A 40 0.80 11.78 -7.23
N ALA A 41 1.00 12.93 -6.58
CA ALA A 41 0.82 14.25 -7.17
C ALA A 41 1.82 14.53 -8.31
N ALA A 42 3.03 13.97 -8.27
CA ALA A 42 4.02 14.12 -9.34
C ALA A 42 3.71 13.31 -10.61
N LEU A 43 2.85 12.28 -10.52
CA LEU A 43 2.47 11.49 -11.69
C LEU A 43 1.63 12.31 -12.69
N PRO A 44 1.79 12.07 -14.00
CA PRO A 44 0.79 12.47 -15.00
C PRO A 44 -0.60 11.94 -14.64
N ASP A 45 -1.65 12.72 -14.91
CA ASP A 45 -3.02 12.41 -14.48
C ASP A 45 -3.49 11.01 -14.90
N ASP A 46 -3.24 10.61 -16.15
CA ASP A 46 -3.53 9.26 -16.66
C ASP A 46 -2.93 8.12 -15.83
N LEU A 47 -1.72 8.35 -15.28
CA LEU A 47 -1.00 7.36 -14.48
C LEU A 47 -1.48 7.39 -13.03
N ARG A 48 -1.70 8.59 -12.48
CA ARG A 48 -2.27 8.78 -11.15
C ARG A 48 -3.64 8.11 -11.04
N ILE A 49 -4.52 8.34 -12.01
CA ILE A 49 -5.86 7.74 -12.02
C ILE A 49 -5.77 6.20 -12.08
N ALA A 50 -4.87 5.65 -12.92
CA ALA A 50 -4.71 4.20 -13.03
C ALA A 50 -4.27 3.54 -11.69
N VAL A 51 -3.31 4.14 -10.99
CA VAL A 51 -2.86 3.62 -9.68
C VAL A 51 -3.91 3.87 -8.59
N THR A 52 -4.61 5.00 -8.60
CA THR A 52 -5.68 5.27 -7.64
C THR A 52 -6.82 4.27 -7.77
N LEU A 53 -7.31 3.99 -8.98
CA LEU A 53 -8.39 3.02 -9.15
C LEU A 53 -7.97 1.62 -8.69
N ARG A 54 -6.76 1.18 -9.03
CA ARG A 54 -6.32 -0.19 -8.74
C ARG A 54 -5.80 -0.40 -7.32
N ASP A 55 -4.91 0.48 -6.87
CA ASP A 55 -4.12 0.28 -5.65
C ASP A 55 -4.73 1.01 -4.44
N VAL A 56 -5.52 2.07 -4.66
CA VAL A 56 -6.20 2.82 -3.58
C VAL A 56 -7.66 2.41 -3.42
N GLN A 57 -8.42 2.36 -4.52
CA GLN A 57 -9.84 2.02 -4.51
C GLN A 57 -10.10 0.52 -4.65
N GLY A 58 -9.10 -0.28 -5.04
CA GLY A 58 -9.18 -1.74 -5.09
C GLY A 58 -9.93 -2.32 -6.30
N LEU A 59 -10.29 -1.51 -7.30
CA LEU A 59 -10.98 -1.98 -8.51
C LEU A 59 -10.13 -3.02 -9.23
N SER A 60 -10.78 -3.98 -9.89
CA SER A 60 -10.11 -4.89 -10.81
C SER A 60 -9.59 -4.15 -12.06
N ASN A 61 -8.64 -4.75 -12.78
CA ASN A 61 -8.14 -4.18 -14.04
C ASN A 61 -9.24 -4.01 -15.10
N LEU A 62 -10.30 -4.82 -15.01
CA LEU A 62 -11.43 -4.77 -15.95
C LEU A 62 -12.32 -3.58 -15.60
N GLU A 63 -12.79 -3.48 -14.35
CA GLU A 63 -13.61 -2.35 -13.88
C GLU A 63 -12.90 -1.01 -14.07
N ALA A 64 -11.61 -0.94 -13.75
CA ALA A 64 -10.83 0.29 -13.92
C ALA A 64 -10.62 0.64 -15.40
N ALA A 65 -10.54 -0.35 -16.30
CA ALA A 65 -10.45 -0.08 -17.73
C ALA A 65 -11.79 0.41 -18.31
N GLU A 66 -12.91 -0.13 -17.82
CA GLU A 66 -14.27 0.32 -18.17
C GLU A 66 -14.51 1.77 -17.71
N VAL A 67 -14.14 2.10 -16.47
CA VAL A 67 -14.23 3.47 -15.93
C VAL A 67 -13.46 4.49 -16.77
N LEU A 68 -12.33 4.09 -17.35
CA LEU A 68 -11.47 4.95 -18.17
C LEU A 68 -11.74 4.81 -19.68
N GLU A 69 -12.80 4.11 -20.07
CA GLU A 69 -13.19 3.88 -21.47
C GLU A 69 -11.99 3.41 -22.33
N THR A 70 -11.20 2.49 -21.79
CA THR A 70 -9.95 2.02 -22.39
C THR A 70 -9.85 0.49 -22.37
N THR A 71 -8.84 -0.07 -23.04
CA THR A 71 -8.63 -1.52 -23.01
C THR A 71 -7.90 -1.95 -21.73
N VAL A 72 -8.17 -3.17 -21.25
CA VAL A 72 -7.44 -3.75 -20.11
C VAL A 72 -5.92 -3.76 -20.35
N SER A 73 -5.48 -3.98 -21.60
CA SER A 73 -4.06 -3.93 -21.97
C SER A 73 -3.47 -2.52 -21.83
N ALA A 74 -4.18 -1.50 -22.31
CA ALA A 74 -3.75 -0.11 -22.16
C ALA A 74 -3.74 0.33 -20.68
N PHE A 75 -4.75 -0.09 -19.91
CA PHE A 75 -4.80 0.14 -18.46
C PHE A 75 -3.60 -0.46 -17.74
N LYS A 76 -3.30 -1.75 -17.99
CA LYS A 76 -2.13 -2.43 -17.41
C LYS A 76 -0.82 -1.73 -17.74
N ALA A 77 -0.68 -1.23 -18.98
CA ALA A 77 0.50 -0.46 -19.38
C ALA A 77 0.62 0.88 -18.62
N ARG A 78 -0.48 1.62 -18.44
CA ARG A 78 -0.51 2.83 -17.60
C ARG A 78 -0.15 2.49 -16.15
N LEU A 79 -0.80 1.51 -15.56
CA LEU A 79 -0.56 1.08 -14.17
C LEU A 79 0.90 0.68 -13.92
N HIS A 80 1.48 -0.10 -14.83
CA HIS A 80 2.90 -0.48 -14.73
C HIS A 80 3.80 0.75 -14.72
N ARG A 81 3.61 1.69 -15.66
CA ARG A 81 4.39 2.93 -15.72
C ARG A 81 4.19 3.82 -14.49
N ALA A 82 2.97 3.87 -13.95
CA ALA A 82 2.67 4.60 -12.73
C ALA A 82 3.48 4.05 -11.54
N ARG A 83 3.48 2.72 -11.36
CA ARG A 83 4.21 2.06 -10.26
C ARG A 83 5.73 2.18 -10.39
N VAL A 84 6.27 2.13 -11.61
CA VAL A 84 7.71 2.34 -11.83
C VAL A 84 8.11 3.77 -11.45
N GLN A 85 7.32 4.78 -11.85
CA GLN A 85 7.59 6.16 -11.49
C GLN A 85 7.43 6.43 -10.00
N LEU A 86 6.37 5.90 -9.37
CA LEU A 86 6.20 6.00 -7.92
C LEU A 86 7.35 5.35 -7.17
N ARG A 87 7.78 4.16 -7.59
CA ARG A 87 8.94 3.49 -6.97
C ARG A 87 10.20 4.35 -7.10
N SER A 88 10.49 4.87 -8.29
CA SER A 88 11.65 5.74 -8.51
C SER A 88 11.57 7.03 -7.70
N TYR A 89 10.37 7.56 -7.48
CA TYR A 89 10.16 8.74 -6.64
C TYR A 89 10.37 8.43 -5.16
N LEU A 90 9.93 7.26 -4.71
CA LEU A 90 9.98 6.85 -3.30
C LEU A 90 11.33 6.25 -2.89
N GLU A 91 12.14 5.76 -3.84
CA GLU A 91 13.43 5.12 -3.60
C GLU A 91 14.35 5.89 -2.61
N PRO A 92 14.49 7.23 -2.68
CA PRO A 92 15.32 7.99 -1.75
C PRO A 92 14.82 7.96 -0.29
N TYR A 93 13.52 7.75 -0.09
CA TYR A 93 12.87 7.79 1.22
C TYR A 93 12.72 6.41 1.86
N MET A 94 12.94 5.34 1.09
CA MET A 94 12.85 3.95 1.58
C MET A 94 14.19 3.42 2.15
N ALA A 95 15.28 4.16 1.97
CA ALA A 95 16.63 3.77 2.38
C ALA A 95 17.11 4.44 3.69
N THR A 96 16.20 5.10 4.42
CA THR A 96 16.45 5.67 5.76
C THR A 96 15.88 4.74 6.81
#